data_AF-A0A7V7CX05-F1
#
_entry.id   AF-A0A7V7CX05-F1
#
_cell.length_a   1.000
_cell.length_b   1.000
_cell.length_c   1.000
_cell.angle_alpha   90.00
_cell.angle_beta   90.00
_cell.angle_gamma   90.00
#
_symmetry.space_group_name_H-M   'P 1'
#
loop_
_entity.id
_entity.type
_entity.pdbx_description
1 polymer ?
#
loop_
_entity_poly.entity_id
_entity_poly.type
_entity_poly.pdbx_seq_one_letter_code
_entity_poly.pdbx_strand_id
1 'polypeptide(L)'
;MISIAEAAEHAAAHAEHGGLFSDPETWVAITWLIVVSLLARPVFRGITAALDLRREKIRARIDEAERLCAEAQELLSTYQRKQREALQEAKDIIANAQAEAERQAAQAARDLEDLLKRREQQALDRVAQAEAEAVRAVRNKAVDMAIAATQTLIANHLRADQASALVDAAIKDLPERLH
;
A
#
# COMPACT_ATOMS: atom_id res chain seq x y z
N MET A 1 28.40 -18.55 -85.83
CA MET A 1 29.28 -19.59 -86.41
C MET A 1 29.76 -20.63 -85.38
N ILE A 2 29.03 -20.90 -84.29
CA ILE A 2 29.33 -22.02 -83.37
C ILE A 2 28.20 -23.08 -83.37
N SER A 3 26.98 -22.70 -83.76
CA SER A 3 25.81 -23.59 -83.77
C SER A 3 25.77 -24.66 -84.88
N ILE A 4 26.69 -24.66 -85.85
CA ILE A 4 26.66 -25.60 -86.99
C ILE A 4 27.61 -26.79 -86.74
N ALA A 5 28.61 -26.65 -85.86
CA ALA A 5 29.54 -27.72 -85.52
C ALA A 5 28.93 -28.74 -84.54
N GLU A 6 28.20 -28.29 -83.51
CA GLU A 6 27.48 -29.18 -82.57
C GLU A 6 26.32 -29.94 -83.25
N ALA A 7 25.65 -29.32 -84.23
CA ALA A 7 24.59 -29.97 -84.98
C ALA A 7 25.10 -31.10 -85.90
N ALA A 8 26.37 -31.05 -86.34
CA ALA A 8 26.98 -32.07 -87.18
C ALA A 8 27.43 -33.31 -86.39
N GLU A 9 27.86 -33.13 -85.13
CA GLU A 9 28.15 -34.24 -84.22
C GLU A 9 26.89 -35.03 -83.87
N HIS A 10 25.76 -34.34 -83.68
CA HIS A 10 24.46 -34.98 -83.46
C HIS A 10 23.84 -35.64 -84.70
N ALA A 11 24.23 -35.26 -85.92
CA ALA A 11 23.71 -35.83 -87.16
C ALA A 11 24.46 -37.10 -87.61
N ALA A 12 25.74 -37.25 -87.25
CA ALA A 12 26.55 -38.41 -87.61
C ALA A 12 26.24 -39.68 -86.78
N ALA A 13 25.60 -39.53 -85.62
CA ALA A 13 25.24 -40.63 -84.72
C ALA A 13 23.95 -41.39 -85.13
N HIS A 14 23.23 -40.95 -86.18
CA HIS A 14 21.92 -41.53 -86.53
C HIS A 14 21.90 -42.42 -87.79
N ALA A 15 23.04 -42.77 -88.39
CA ALA A 15 23.08 -43.32 -89.75
C ALA A 15 23.56 -44.77 -89.94
N GLU A 16 23.74 -45.58 -88.89
CA GLU A 16 24.09 -47.00 -89.06
C GLU A 16 23.25 -47.88 -88.14
N HIS A 17 22.27 -48.60 -88.69
CA HIS A 17 21.50 -49.62 -87.97
C HIS A 17 22.33 -50.91 -87.86
N GLY A 18 23.41 -50.86 -87.07
CA GLY A 18 23.94 -52.05 -86.40
C GLY A 18 22.99 -52.40 -85.25
N GLY A 19 22.74 -53.69 -85.01
CA GLY A 19 21.73 -54.12 -84.02
C GLY A 19 21.89 -53.41 -82.68
N LEU A 20 20.77 -53.20 -81.97
CA LEU A 20 20.61 -52.49 -80.67
C LEU A 20 21.67 -52.78 -79.58
N PHE A 21 22.53 -53.76 -79.79
CA PHE A 21 23.56 -54.25 -78.86
C PHE A 21 25.00 -53.94 -79.32
N SER A 22 25.21 -53.29 -80.47
CA SER A 22 26.54 -52.99 -81.03
C SER A 22 26.93 -51.51 -80.97
N ASP A 23 25.99 -50.60 -80.67
CA ASP A 23 26.27 -49.16 -80.51
C ASP A 23 26.69 -48.82 -79.07
N PRO A 24 27.86 -48.21 -78.85
CA PRO A 24 28.31 -47.76 -77.52
C PRO A 24 27.31 -46.84 -76.81
N GLU A 25 26.56 -46.03 -77.56
CA GLU A 25 25.55 -45.12 -77.02
C GLU A 25 24.42 -45.85 -76.29
N THR A 26 24.03 -47.05 -76.76
CA THR A 26 22.98 -47.86 -76.12
C THR A 26 23.40 -48.35 -74.73
N TRP A 27 24.66 -48.77 -74.56
CA TRP A 27 25.19 -49.18 -73.27
C TRP A 27 25.37 -47.99 -72.32
N VAL A 28 25.72 -46.80 -72.84
CA VAL A 28 25.75 -45.57 -72.02
C VAL A 28 24.34 -45.24 -71.52
N ALA A 29 23.31 -45.33 -72.38
CA ALA A 29 21.93 -45.09 -72.00
C ALA A 29 21.42 -46.11 -70.97
N ILE A 30 21.74 -47.40 -71.12
CA ILE A 30 21.38 -48.46 -70.16
C ILE A 30 22.07 -48.21 -68.81
N THR A 31 23.36 -47.88 -68.81
CA THR A 31 24.12 -47.58 -67.58
C THR A 31 23.55 -46.35 -66.87
N TRP A 32 23.22 -45.29 -67.63
CA TRP A 32 22.56 -44.10 -67.10
C TRP A 32 21.20 -44.44 -66.47
N LEU A 33 20.36 -45.23 -67.14
CA LEU A 33 19.07 -45.68 -66.60
C LEU A 33 19.22 -46.50 -65.32
N ILE A 34 20.19 -47.42 -65.26
CA ILE A 34 20.46 -48.22 -64.06
C ILE A 34 20.90 -47.31 -62.90
N VAL A 35 21.84 -46.39 -63.13
CA VAL A 35 22.31 -45.45 -62.11
C VAL A 35 21.17 -44.55 -61.63
N VAL A 36 20.39 -43.98 -62.54
CA VAL A 36 19.23 -43.13 -62.21
C VAL A 36 18.19 -43.94 -61.44
N SER A 37 17.88 -45.17 -61.84
CA SER A 37 16.91 -46.01 -61.14
C SER A 37 17.38 -46.37 -59.73
N LEU A 38 18.68 -46.59 -59.53
CA LEU A 38 19.25 -46.89 -58.21
C LEU A 38 19.26 -45.64 -57.30
N LEU A 39 19.57 -44.47 -57.86
CA LEU A 39 19.66 -43.20 -57.12
C LEU A 39 18.30 -42.49 -56.92
N ALA A 40 17.31 -42.74 -57.77
CA ALA A 40 16.01 -42.08 -57.69
C ALA A 40 15.37 -42.32 -56.31
N ARG A 41 15.33 -43.57 -55.85
CA ARG A 41 14.68 -43.94 -54.58
C ARG A 41 15.27 -43.22 -53.35
N PRO A 42 16.59 -43.20 -53.10
CA PRO A 42 17.15 -42.46 -51.97
C PRO A 42 17.01 -40.94 -52.12
N VAL A 43 17.15 -40.39 -53.33
CA VAL A 43 16.99 -38.94 -53.59
C VAL A 43 15.56 -38.48 -53.31
N PHE A 44 14.55 -39.19 -53.84
CA PHE A 44 13.15 -38.87 -53.58
C PHE A 44 12.82 -38.98 -52.09
N ARG A 45 13.30 -40.03 -51.40
CA ARG A 45 13.09 -40.17 -49.94
C ARG A 45 13.76 -39.04 -49.14
N GLY A 46 14.96 -38.61 -49.52
CA GLY A 46 15.66 -37.50 -48.86
C GLY A 46 14.92 -36.18 -48.99
N ILE A 47 14.40 -35.88 -50.19
CA ILE A 47 13.64 -34.65 -50.46
C ILE A 47 12.31 -34.67 -49.68
N THR A 48 11.57 -35.79 -49.70
CA THR A 48 10.31 -35.89 -48.93
C THR A 48 10.55 -35.76 -47.44
N ALA A 49 11.59 -36.41 -46.90
CA ALA A 49 11.92 -36.33 -45.47
C ALA A 49 12.32 -34.89 -45.06
N ALA A 50 13.09 -34.18 -45.88
CA ALA A 50 13.44 -32.78 -45.60
C ALA A 50 12.22 -31.85 -45.63
N LEU A 51 11.29 -32.08 -46.56
CA LEU A 51 10.03 -31.34 -46.64
C LEU A 51 9.13 -31.64 -45.43
N ASP A 52 9.02 -32.91 -45.03
CA ASP A 52 8.23 -33.33 -43.87
C ASP A 52 8.79 -32.73 -42.58
N LEU A 53 10.11 -32.77 -42.38
CA LEU A 53 10.79 -32.11 -41.25
C LEU A 53 10.50 -30.61 -41.21
N ARG A 54 10.53 -29.95 -42.38
CA ARG A 54 10.22 -28.52 -42.47
C ARG A 54 8.75 -28.24 -42.15
N ARG A 55 7.82 -29.07 -42.61
CA ARG A 55 6.39 -28.95 -42.28
C ARG A 55 6.17 -29.12 -40.78
N GLU A 56 6.77 -30.13 -40.17
CA GLU A 56 6.66 -30.38 -38.73
C GLU A 56 7.22 -29.20 -37.92
N LYS A 57 8.39 -28.67 -38.30
CA LYS A 57 8.98 -27.49 -37.65
C LYS A 57 8.10 -26.24 -37.79
N ILE A 58 7.47 -26.03 -38.95
CA ILE A 58 6.54 -24.91 -39.14
C ILE A 58 5.30 -25.11 -38.28
N ARG A 59 4.74 -26.32 -38.26
CA ARG A 59 3.58 -26.66 -37.43
C ARG A 59 3.87 -26.42 -35.95
N ALA A 60 4.98 -26.95 -35.44
CA ALA A 60 5.39 -26.74 -34.05
C ALA A 60 5.54 -25.26 -33.68
N ARG A 61 6.05 -24.42 -34.60
CA ARG A 61 6.15 -22.97 -34.38
C ARG A 61 4.79 -22.27 -34.36
N ILE A 62 3.85 -22.71 -35.21
CA ILE A 62 2.48 -22.18 -35.20
C ILE A 62 1.79 -22.58 -33.90
N ASP A 63 1.86 -23.85 -33.51
CA ASP A 63 1.27 -24.36 -32.27
C ASP A 63 1.85 -23.62 -31.04
N GLU A 64 3.16 -23.35 -31.02
CA GLU A 64 3.81 -22.56 -29.96
C GLU A 64 3.35 -21.10 -29.97
N ALA A 65 3.22 -20.48 -31.14
CA ALA A 65 2.74 -19.10 -31.27
C ALA A 65 1.27 -18.98 -30.83
N GLU A 66 0.41 -19.94 -31.18
CA GLU A 66 -0.98 -20.00 -30.73
C GLU A 66 -1.05 -20.17 -29.21
N ARG A 67 -0.23 -21.06 -28.63
CA ARG A 67 -0.14 -21.21 -27.16
C ARG A 67 0.28 -19.91 -26.48
N LEU A 68 1.33 -19.25 -26.98
CA LEU A 68 1.79 -17.96 -26.43
C LEU A 68 0.73 -16.86 -26.56
N CYS A 69 -0.02 -16.83 -27.65
CA CYS A 69 -1.13 -15.89 -27.83
C CYS A 69 -2.26 -16.16 -26.81
N ALA A 70 -2.61 -17.43 -26.61
CA ALA A 70 -3.60 -17.82 -25.60
C ALA A 70 -3.15 -17.44 -24.18
N GLU A 71 -1.91 -17.73 -23.81
CA GLU A 71 -1.33 -17.35 -22.51
C GLU A 71 -1.30 -15.83 -22.33
N ALA A 72 -0.92 -15.07 -23.36
CA ALA A 72 -0.91 -13.61 -23.30
C ALA A 72 -2.33 -13.03 -23.13
N GLN A 73 -3.33 -13.63 -23.79
CA GLN A 73 -4.72 -13.22 -23.67
C GLN A 73 -5.29 -13.54 -22.28
N GLU A 74 -4.98 -14.72 -21.74
CA GLU A 74 -5.34 -15.09 -20.37
C GLU A 74 -4.69 -14.14 -19.35
N LEU A 75 -3.41 -13.85 -19.53
CA LEU A 75 -2.67 -12.93 -18.68
C LEU A 75 -3.28 -11.53 -18.73
N LEU A 76 -3.58 -11.01 -19.92
CA LEU A 76 -4.24 -9.72 -20.10
C LEU A 76 -5.58 -9.67 -19.36
N SER A 77 -6.42 -10.70 -19.52
CA SER A 77 -7.72 -10.77 -18.83
C SER A 77 -7.56 -10.76 -17.30
N THR A 78 -6.54 -11.47 -16.81
CA THR A 78 -6.21 -11.53 -15.38
C THR A 78 -5.75 -10.18 -14.85
N TYR A 79 -4.87 -9.48 -15.58
CA TYR A 79 -4.43 -8.14 -15.19
C TYR A 79 -5.55 -7.11 -15.23
N GLN A 80 -6.43 -7.17 -16.23
CA GLN A 80 -7.60 -6.29 -16.29
C GLN A 80 -8.55 -6.53 -15.11
N ARG A 81 -8.77 -7.80 -14.72
CA ARG A 81 -9.55 -8.13 -13.52
C ARG A 81 -8.88 -7.58 -12.26
N LYS A 82 -7.58 -7.86 -12.08
CA LYS A 82 -6.80 -7.37 -10.93
C LYS A 82 -6.80 -5.84 -10.85
N GLN A 83 -6.72 -5.15 -12.00
CA GLN A 83 -6.79 -3.69 -12.05
C GLN A 83 -8.16 -3.18 -11.56
N ARG A 84 -9.25 -3.80 -12.01
CA ARG A 84 -10.60 -3.43 -11.54
C ARG A 84 -10.79 -3.70 -10.05
N GLU A 85 -10.31 -4.85 -9.57
CA GLU A 85 -10.34 -5.22 -8.14
C GLU A 85 -9.52 -4.22 -7.31
N ALA A 86 -8.30 -3.90 -7.72
CA ALA A 86 -7.45 -2.92 -7.02
C ALA A 86 -8.06 -1.52 -7.01
N LEU A 87 -8.71 -1.09 -8.10
CA LEU A 87 -9.42 0.18 -8.14
C LEU A 87 -10.63 0.20 -7.20
N GLN A 88 -11.34 -0.91 -7.09
CA GLN A 88 -12.48 -1.04 -6.17
C GLN A 88 -11.99 -1.04 -4.72
N GLU A 89 -10.97 -1.83 -4.41
CA GLU A 89 -10.35 -1.89 -3.08
C GLU A 89 -9.81 -0.51 -2.66
N ALA A 90 -9.16 0.23 -3.56
CA ALA A 90 -8.70 1.58 -3.28
C ALA A 90 -9.87 2.54 -2.95
N LYS A 91 -10.99 2.44 -3.67
CA LYS A 91 -12.19 3.23 -3.37
C LYS A 91 -12.77 2.86 -2.01
N ASP A 92 -12.83 1.57 -1.70
CA ASP A 92 -13.36 1.07 -0.43
C ASP A 92 -12.46 1.50 0.74
N ILE A 93 -11.13 1.49 0.56
CA ILE A 93 -10.17 2.03 1.54
C ILE A 93 -10.44 3.52 1.80
N ILE A 94 -10.60 4.32 0.74
CA ILE A 94 -10.85 5.76 0.87
C ILE A 94 -12.19 6.01 1.57
N ALA A 95 -13.25 5.29 1.18
CA ALA A 95 -14.57 5.41 1.79
C ALA A 95 -14.54 5.04 3.28
N ASN A 96 -13.87 3.93 3.63
CA ASN A 96 -13.70 3.51 5.01
C ASN A 96 -12.87 4.51 5.83
N ALA A 97 -11.80 5.06 5.26
CA ALA A 97 -10.98 6.06 5.91
C ALA A 97 -11.75 7.37 6.18
N GLN A 98 -12.59 7.80 5.23
CA GLN A 98 -13.47 8.96 5.41
C GLN A 98 -14.52 8.71 6.50
N ALA A 99 -15.21 7.58 6.45
CA ALA A 99 -16.20 7.21 7.46
C ALA A 99 -15.57 7.09 8.87
N GLU A 100 -14.36 6.54 8.96
CA GLU A 100 -13.62 6.44 10.21
C GLU A 100 -13.16 7.81 10.71
N ALA A 101 -12.66 8.69 9.83
CA ALA A 101 -12.30 10.05 10.18
C ALA A 101 -13.49 10.85 10.70
N GLU A 102 -14.67 10.72 10.08
CA GLU A 102 -15.91 11.35 10.55
C GLU A 102 -16.34 10.82 11.92
N ARG A 103 -16.28 9.50 12.14
CA ARG A 103 -16.56 8.91 13.45
C ARG A 103 -15.60 9.43 14.52
N GLN A 104 -14.30 9.47 14.23
CA GLN A 104 -13.28 9.96 15.15
C GLN A 104 -13.46 11.44 15.45
N ALA A 105 -13.76 12.26 14.44
CA ALA A 105 -14.04 13.68 14.62
C ALA A 105 -15.29 13.91 15.49
N ALA A 106 -16.36 13.15 15.25
CA ALA A 106 -17.57 13.24 16.07
C ALA A 106 -17.32 12.81 17.53
N GLN A 107 -16.54 11.74 17.74
CA GLN A 107 -16.17 11.31 19.09
C GLN A 107 -15.27 12.33 19.78
N ALA A 108 -14.25 12.84 19.10
CA ALA A 108 -13.35 13.86 19.63
C ALA A 108 -14.10 15.16 20.00
N ALA A 109 -15.10 15.56 19.20
CA ALA A 109 -15.94 16.70 19.51
C ALA A 109 -16.75 16.49 20.80
N ARG A 110 -17.33 15.30 21.00
CA ARG A 110 -18.06 14.95 22.24
C ARG A 110 -17.13 14.93 23.45
N ASP A 111 -15.96 14.30 23.30
CA ASP A 111 -14.97 14.23 24.38
C ASP A 111 -14.46 15.63 24.75
N LEU A 112 -14.26 16.51 23.76
CA LEU A 112 -13.87 17.89 23.98
C LEU A 112 -14.97 18.68 24.71
N GLU A 113 -16.23 18.53 24.31
CA GLU A 113 -17.35 19.19 24.99
C GLU A 113 -17.44 18.77 26.47
N ASP A 114 -17.28 17.47 26.74
CA ASP A 114 -17.27 16.94 28.11
C ASP A 114 -16.06 17.43 28.91
N LEU A 115 -14.88 17.52 28.28
CA LEU A 115 -13.69 18.10 28.91
C LEU A 115 -13.88 19.58 29.23
N LEU A 116 -14.48 20.34 28.33
CA LEU A 116 -14.78 21.77 28.53
C LEU A 116 -15.76 21.97 29.68
N LYS A 117 -16.86 21.20 29.74
CA LYS A 117 -17.81 21.25 30.87
C LYS A 117 -17.13 20.95 32.20
N ARG A 118 -16.28 19.92 32.26
CA ARG A 118 -15.51 19.59 33.46
C ARG A 118 -14.55 20.72 33.85
N ARG A 119 -13.87 21.32 32.88
CA ARG A 119 -12.93 22.44 33.10
C ARG A 119 -13.65 23.69 33.58
N GLU A 120 -14.83 23.97 33.02
CA GLU A 120 -15.68 25.07 33.45
C GLU A 120 -16.12 24.87 34.90
N GLN A 121 -16.64 23.70 35.25
CA GLN A 121 -17.02 23.40 36.64
C GLN A 121 -15.83 23.55 37.60
N GLN A 122 -14.66 23.03 37.24
CA GLN A 122 -13.45 23.18 38.05
C GLN A 122 -13.03 24.65 38.22
N ALA A 123 -13.20 25.48 37.18
CA ALA A 123 -12.92 26.91 37.27
C ALA A 123 -13.92 27.62 38.19
N LEU A 124 -15.22 27.30 38.07
CA LEU A 124 -16.26 27.83 38.95
C LEU A 124 -16.02 27.44 40.41
N ASP A 125 -15.68 26.17 40.67
CA ASP A 125 -15.38 25.70 42.02
C ASP A 125 -14.16 26.42 42.61
N ARG A 126 -13.13 26.69 41.80
CA ARG A 126 -11.95 27.48 42.24
C ARG A 126 -12.30 28.94 42.52
N VAL A 127 -13.16 29.55 41.70
CA VAL A 127 -13.64 30.92 41.95
C VAL A 127 -14.41 30.97 43.26
N ALA A 128 -15.35 30.05 43.49
CA ALA A 128 -16.12 29.97 44.72
C ALA A 128 -15.23 29.76 45.96
N GLN A 129 -14.20 28.90 45.85
CA GLN A 129 -13.21 28.72 46.92
C GLN A 129 -12.43 29.99 47.21
N ALA A 130 -11.95 30.68 46.16
CA ALA A 130 -11.22 31.95 46.30
C ALA A 130 -12.09 33.06 46.89
N GLU A 131 -13.37 33.15 46.50
CA GLU A 131 -14.33 34.08 47.09
C GLU A 131 -14.54 33.80 48.58
N ALA A 132 -14.74 32.54 48.96
CA ALA A 132 -14.89 32.14 50.35
C ALA A 132 -13.63 32.45 51.18
N GLU A 133 -12.44 32.24 50.60
CA GLU A 133 -11.16 32.59 51.24
C GLU A 133 -11.00 34.10 51.39
N ALA A 134 -11.33 34.90 50.37
CA ALA A 134 -11.28 36.35 50.41
C ALA A 134 -12.22 36.93 51.48
N VAL A 135 -13.45 36.41 51.58
CA VAL A 135 -14.41 36.81 52.62
C VAL A 135 -13.87 36.49 54.03
N ARG A 136 -13.27 35.31 54.21
CA ARG A 136 -12.62 34.95 55.48
C ARG A 136 -11.44 35.87 55.80
N ALA A 137 -10.61 36.20 54.81
CA ALA A 137 -9.48 37.10 54.98
C ALA A 137 -9.91 38.51 55.41
N VAL A 138 -10.97 39.07 54.79
CA VAL A 138 -11.52 40.38 55.17
C VAL A 138 -12.09 40.33 56.60
N ARG A 139 -12.83 39.28 56.95
CA ARG A 139 -13.36 39.11 58.31
C ARG A 139 -12.23 39.06 59.34
N ASN A 140 -11.19 38.24 59.09
CA ASN A 140 -10.05 38.14 59.99
C ASN A 140 -9.35 39.49 60.14
N LYS A 141 -9.15 40.23 59.03
CA LYS A 141 -8.55 41.56 59.09
C LYS A 141 -9.38 42.56 59.90
N ALA A 142 -10.71 42.49 59.79
CA ALA A 142 -11.61 43.32 60.59
C ALA A 142 -11.54 42.97 62.09
N VAL A 143 -11.48 41.68 62.42
CA VAL A 143 -11.27 41.20 63.80
C VAL A 143 -9.95 41.71 64.36
N ASP A 144 -8.86 41.60 63.60
CA ASP A 144 -7.53 42.08 64.01
C ASP A 144 -7.53 43.59 64.26
N MET A 145 -8.18 44.37 63.39
CA MET A 145 -8.33 45.82 63.57
C MET A 145 -9.17 46.16 64.80
N ALA A 146 -10.27 45.43 65.04
CA ALA A 146 -11.11 45.63 66.21
C ALA A 146 -10.32 45.34 67.51
N ILE A 147 -9.58 44.23 67.56
CA ILE A 147 -8.74 43.87 68.71
C ILE A 147 -7.67 44.95 68.94
N ALA A 148 -6.97 45.39 67.90
CA ALA A 148 -5.95 46.44 68.01
C ALA A 148 -6.53 47.78 68.49
N ALA A 149 -7.70 48.16 67.98
CA ALA A 149 -8.41 49.36 68.41
C ALA A 149 -8.87 49.26 69.87
N THR A 150 -9.43 48.11 70.29
CA THR A 150 -9.81 47.85 71.67
C THR A 150 -8.60 47.88 72.60
N GLN A 151 -7.48 47.26 72.22
CA GLN A 151 -6.24 47.30 73.00
C GLN A 151 -5.75 48.74 73.20
N THR A 152 -5.84 49.57 72.16
CA THR A 152 -5.46 50.99 72.21
C THR A 152 -6.42 51.79 73.09
N LEU A 153 -7.73 51.55 72.98
CA LEU A 153 -8.76 52.17 73.82
C LEU A 153 -8.56 51.85 75.30
N ILE A 154 -8.33 50.57 75.62
CA ILE A 154 -8.03 50.11 76.98
C ILE A 154 -6.75 50.80 77.47
N ALA A 155 -5.66 50.77 76.71
CA ALA A 155 -4.39 51.41 77.11
C ALA A 155 -4.54 52.91 77.41
N ASN A 156 -5.39 53.63 76.66
CA ASN A 156 -5.60 55.07 76.83
C ASN A 156 -6.57 55.44 77.97
N HIS A 157 -7.51 54.56 78.32
CA HIS A 157 -8.58 54.86 79.30
C HIS A 157 -8.43 54.10 80.63
N LEU A 158 -7.49 53.15 80.74
CA LEU A 158 -7.29 52.39 81.96
C LEU A 158 -6.63 53.26 83.04
N ARG A 159 -7.38 53.53 84.10
CA ARG A 159 -6.91 54.25 85.29
C ARG A 159 -6.39 53.24 86.33
N ALA A 160 -5.45 53.66 87.18
CA ALA A 160 -4.74 52.78 88.11
C ALA A 160 -5.66 52.05 89.12
N ASP A 161 -6.76 52.69 89.50
CA ASP A 161 -7.83 52.14 90.35
C ASP A 161 -8.61 51.02 89.65
N GLN A 162 -8.94 51.18 88.37
CA GLN A 162 -9.64 50.18 87.57
C GLN A 162 -8.75 48.96 87.26
N ALA A 163 -7.45 49.17 87.06
CA ALA A 163 -6.48 48.10 86.88
C ALA A 163 -6.35 47.23 88.14
N SER A 164 -6.28 47.84 89.34
CA SER A 164 -6.25 47.11 90.61
C SER A 164 -7.52 46.28 90.81
N ALA A 165 -8.70 46.86 90.53
CA ALA A 165 -9.97 46.16 90.65
C ALA A 165 -10.10 44.95 89.69
N LEU A 166 -9.54 45.05 88.47
CA LEU A 166 -9.48 43.94 87.51
C LEU A 166 -8.56 42.80 87.99
N VAL A 167 -7.44 43.13 88.63
CA VAL A 167 -6.52 42.14 89.22
C VAL A 167 -7.19 41.42 90.38
N ASP A 168 -7.85 42.14 91.28
CA ASP A 168 -8.57 41.55 92.41
C ASP A 168 -9.73 40.67 91.93
N ALA A 169 -10.46 41.08 90.89
CA ALA A 169 -11.50 40.28 90.27
C ALA A 169 -10.94 39.00 89.62
N ALA A 170 -9.82 39.07 88.90
CA ALA A 170 -9.17 37.91 88.31
C ALA A 170 -8.69 36.92 89.38
N ILE A 171 -8.09 37.41 90.47
CA ILE A 171 -7.68 36.58 91.63
C ILE A 171 -8.89 35.89 92.26
N LYS A 172 -10.05 36.57 92.31
CA LYS A 172 -11.30 36.01 92.83
C LYS A 172 -11.94 34.96 91.91
N ASP A 173 -11.74 35.06 90.59
CA ASP A 173 -12.27 34.13 89.57
C ASP A 173 -11.43 32.84 89.42
N LEU A 174 -10.14 32.87 89.82
CA LEU A 174 -9.23 31.72 89.72
C LEU A 174 -9.75 30.43 90.40
N PRO A 175 -10.31 30.48 91.62
CA PRO A 175 -10.85 29.31 92.30
C PRO A 175 -12.01 28.66 91.53
N GLU A 176 -12.91 29.43 90.91
CA GLU A 176 -14.09 28.90 90.19
C GLU A 176 -13.75 28.13 88.90
N ARG A 177 -12.57 28.38 88.30
CA ARG A 177 -12.13 27.69 87.08
C ARG A 177 -11.14 26.55 87.32
N LEU A 178 -10.76 26.32 88.58
CA LEU A 178 -9.84 25.26 89.01
C LEU A 178 -10.55 24.09 89.72
N HIS A 179 -11.88 24.02 89.65
CA HIS A 179 -12.69 22.86 90.02
C HIS A 179 -13.07 22.02 88.81
#